data_AF-M6W845-F1
#
_entry.id   AF-M6W845-F1
#
_cell.length_a   1.000
_cell.length_b   1.000
_cell.length_c   1.000
_cell.angle_alpha   90.00
_cell.angle_beta   90.00
_cell.angle_gamma   90.00
#
_symmetry.space_group_name_H-M   'P 1'
#
loop_
_entity.id
_entity.type
_entity.pdbx_description
1 polymer ?
#
loop_
_entity_poly.entity_id
_entity_poly.type
_entity_poly.pdbx_seq_one_letter_code
_entity_poly.pdbx_strand_id
1 'polypeptide(L)'
;MKTYTKQEKMKMLDIMLSKLLKDIQEKKNFTPFLELSDEHSGYTIHAEESMEKDLYIGKFQKEGLGDMEKNVTVEEVVRLLKKGSKDGMSEDGGSLWVMLTVNRFEYGIDLFFPEEQGRWIVRGFSRLRPERD
;
A
#
# COMPACT_ATOMS: atom_id res chain seq x y z
N MET A 1 -27.60 4.97 1.58
CA MET A 1 -26.21 4.64 1.19
C MET A 1 -26.25 3.47 0.23
N LYS A 2 -25.45 3.47 -0.85
CA LYS A 2 -25.38 2.30 -1.73
C LYS A 2 -24.66 1.18 -0.99
N THR A 3 -25.19 -0.04 -1.03
CA THR A 3 -24.48 -1.24 -0.54
C THR A 3 -23.71 -1.86 -1.70
N TYR A 4 -22.45 -2.19 -1.48
CA TYR A 4 -21.60 -2.82 -2.49
C TYR A 4 -21.42 -4.30 -2.18
N THR A 5 -21.62 -5.15 -3.19
CA THR A 5 -21.32 -6.57 -3.08
C THR A 5 -19.83 -6.81 -3.06
N LYS A 6 -19.39 -7.94 -2.48
CA LYS A 6 -17.99 -8.37 -2.51
C LYS A 6 -17.41 -8.38 -3.93
N GLN A 7 -18.18 -8.86 -4.92
CA GLN A 7 -17.73 -8.90 -6.32
C GLN A 7 -17.55 -7.49 -6.92
N GLU A 8 -18.43 -6.54 -6.62
CA GLU A 8 -18.27 -5.14 -7.04
C GLU A 8 -17.01 -4.53 -6.43
N LYS A 9 -16.81 -4.71 -5.11
CA LYS A 9 -15.60 -4.25 -4.41
C LYS A 9 -14.36 -4.81 -5.08
N MET A 10 -14.30 -6.11 -5.38
CA MET A 10 -13.15 -6.74 -6.04
C MET A 10 -12.87 -6.17 -7.44
N LYS A 11 -13.90 -5.93 -8.24
CA LYS A 11 -13.72 -5.31 -9.56
C LYS A 11 -13.15 -3.89 -9.43
N MET A 12 -13.64 -3.12 -8.46
CA MET A 12 -13.16 -1.76 -8.20
C MET A 12 -11.72 -1.74 -7.67
N LEU A 13 -11.36 -2.74 -6.86
CA LEU A 13 -10.00 -2.94 -6.39
C LEU A 13 -9.04 -3.15 -7.56
N ASP A 14 -9.37 -4.06 -8.47
CA ASP A 14 -8.51 -4.38 -9.62
C ASP A 14 -8.28 -3.15 -10.51
N ILE A 15 -9.32 -2.33 -10.70
CA ILE A 15 -9.24 -1.07 -11.42
C ILE A 15 -8.32 -0.09 -10.69
N MET A 16 -8.51 0.07 -9.38
CA MET A 16 -7.69 0.97 -8.55
C MET A 16 -6.22 0.57 -8.57
N LEU A 17 -5.89 -0.71 -8.36
CA LEU A 17 -4.51 -1.21 -8.38
C LEU A 17 -3.85 -1.04 -9.74
N SER A 18 -4.59 -1.30 -10.82
CA SER A 18 -4.09 -1.09 -12.19
C SER A 18 -3.78 0.38 -12.46
N LYS A 19 -4.65 1.28 -11.97
CA LYS A 19 -4.44 2.73 -12.07
C LYS A 19 -3.25 3.18 -11.22
N LEU A 20 -3.15 2.73 -9.98
CA LEU A 20 -2.03 3.04 -9.08
C LEU A 20 -0.69 2.63 -9.72
N LEU A 21 -0.61 1.42 -10.27
CA LEU A 21 0.58 0.93 -10.98
C LEU A 21 0.94 1.84 -12.16
N LYS A 22 -0.03 2.17 -13.01
CA LYS A 22 0.17 3.05 -14.17
C LYS A 22 0.67 4.42 -13.71
N ASP A 23 0.00 5.04 -12.75
CA ASP A 23 0.29 6.40 -12.30
C ASP A 23 1.68 6.49 -11.64
N ILE A 24 2.09 5.49 -10.83
CA ILE A 24 3.45 5.41 -10.27
C ILE A 24 4.49 5.26 -11.39
N GLN A 25 4.21 4.40 -12.38
CA GLN A 25 5.14 4.20 -13.50
C GLN A 25 5.28 5.43 -14.39
N GLU A 26 4.24 6.24 -14.53
CA GLU A 26 4.26 7.49 -15.32
C GLU A 26 4.91 8.64 -14.54
N LYS A 27 4.48 8.88 -13.29
CA LYS A 27 4.96 9.99 -12.46
C LYS A 27 6.35 9.77 -11.87
N LYS A 28 6.80 8.51 -11.77
CA LYS A 28 8.08 8.12 -11.15
C LYS A 28 8.25 8.62 -9.71
N ASN A 29 7.15 8.69 -8.96
CA ASN A 29 7.13 9.08 -7.55
C ASN A 29 5.94 8.44 -6.83
N PHE A 30 5.81 8.71 -5.53
CA PHE A 30 4.77 8.10 -4.68
C PHE A 30 3.52 8.96 -4.51
N THR A 31 3.42 10.12 -5.17
CA THR A 31 2.26 11.01 -5.05
C THR A 31 0.90 10.33 -5.32
N PRO A 32 0.76 9.28 -6.17
CA PRO A 32 -0.51 8.54 -6.29
C PRO A 32 -1.03 7.92 -4.98
N PHE A 33 -0.17 7.64 -3.99
CA PHE A 33 -0.62 7.19 -2.67
C PHE A 33 -1.42 8.28 -1.94
N LEU A 34 -1.10 9.57 -2.15
CA LEU A 34 -1.85 10.69 -1.53
C LEU A 34 -3.28 10.77 -2.08
N GLU A 35 -3.47 10.50 -3.38
CA GLU A 35 -4.78 10.53 -4.03
C GLU A 35 -5.69 9.38 -3.57
N LEU A 36 -5.07 8.26 -3.18
CA LEU A 36 -5.76 7.05 -2.75
C LEU A 36 -5.80 6.86 -1.24
N SER A 37 -5.41 7.85 -0.44
CA SER A 37 -5.39 7.75 1.02
C SER A 37 -6.34 8.73 1.70
N ASP A 38 -6.48 8.56 3.02
CA ASP A 38 -7.13 9.49 3.93
C ASP A 38 -6.17 9.96 5.03
N GLU A 39 -6.67 10.78 5.96
CA GLU A 39 -5.92 11.33 7.10
C GLU A 39 -5.40 10.29 8.11
N HIS A 40 -5.88 9.04 8.04
CA HIS A 40 -5.46 7.93 8.89
C HIS A 40 -4.44 7.02 8.21
N SER A 41 -4.20 7.23 6.92
CA SER A 41 -3.34 6.39 6.12
C SER A 41 -1.86 6.74 6.31
N GLY A 42 -0.99 5.74 6.24
CA GLY A 42 0.43 5.95 6.52
C GLY A 42 1.37 4.85 6.06
N TYR A 43 2.59 4.87 6.58
CA TYR A 43 3.64 3.93 6.23
C TYR A 43 4.45 3.47 7.44
N THR A 44 5.03 2.29 7.29
CA THR A 44 6.01 1.70 8.21
C THR A 44 7.16 1.12 7.41
N ILE A 45 8.36 1.67 7.54
CA ILE A 45 9.52 1.33 6.69
C ILE A 45 10.74 1.03 7.54
N HIS A 46 11.34 -0.14 7.33
CA HIS A 46 12.71 -0.44 7.75
C HIS A 46 13.71 0.05 6.70
N ALA A 47 14.70 0.82 7.13
CA ALA A 47 15.83 1.22 6.30
C ALA A 47 16.74 0.02 5.92
N GLU A 48 17.52 0.19 4.86
CA GLU A 48 18.48 -0.82 4.41
C GLU A 48 19.70 -0.96 5.34
N GLU A 49 20.11 0.13 6.00
CA GLU A 49 21.44 0.22 6.61
C GLU A 49 21.55 -0.23 8.07
N SER A 50 20.45 -0.45 8.81
CA SER A 50 20.54 -0.88 10.21
C SER A 50 19.45 -1.88 10.64
N MET A 51 19.82 -2.83 11.51
CA MET A 51 18.92 -3.88 12.02
C MET A 51 18.01 -3.42 13.17
N GLU A 52 18.28 -2.27 13.80
CA GLU A 52 17.59 -1.89 15.05
C GLU A 52 17.24 -0.40 15.20
N LYS A 53 17.65 0.52 14.29
CA LYS A 53 17.56 1.97 14.58
C LYS A 53 16.73 2.84 13.64
N ASP A 54 16.41 2.40 12.43
CA ASP A 54 15.78 3.28 11.44
C ASP A 54 14.43 2.72 10.96
N LEU A 55 13.48 2.67 11.90
CA LEU A 55 12.07 2.44 11.64
C LEU A 55 11.38 3.79 11.40
N TYR A 56 10.93 4.04 10.18
CA TYR A 56 10.17 5.24 9.83
C TYR A 56 8.68 4.93 9.85
N ILE A 57 7.95 5.64 10.72
CA ILE A 57 6.49 5.58 10.81
C ILE A 57 5.95 6.99 10.57
N GLY A 58 5.06 7.14 9.60
CA GLY A 58 4.46 8.44 9.27
C GLY A 58 3.09 8.29 8.63
N LYS A 59 2.33 9.39 8.58
CA LYS A 59 1.06 9.47 7.86
C LYS A 59 1.26 10.20 6.55
N PHE A 60 0.62 9.67 5.50
CA PHE A 60 0.73 10.22 4.16
C PHE A 60 0.32 11.69 4.08
N GLN A 61 -0.82 12.05 4.69
CA GLN A 61 -1.40 13.38 4.56
C GLN A 61 -0.75 14.44 5.47
N LYS A 62 -0.08 14.02 6.56
CA LYS A 62 0.45 14.94 7.57
C LYS A 62 1.96 15.09 7.48
N GLU A 63 2.69 13.99 7.41
CA GLU A 63 4.15 13.99 7.31
C GLU A 63 4.63 13.99 5.85
N GLY A 64 3.76 13.61 4.91
CA GLY A 64 4.09 13.51 3.48
C GLY A 64 4.77 12.19 3.14
N LEU A 65 5.42 12.14 1.97
CA LEU A 65 6.05 10.93 1.43
C LEU A 65 7.58 10.94 1.57
N GLY A 66 8.16 11.94 2.25
CA GLY A 66 9.60 12.18 2.24
C GLY A 66 10.45 11.01 2.74
N ASP A 67 10.01 10.31 3.80
CA ASP A 67 10.76 9.13 4.27
C ASP A 67 10.60 7.94 3.33
N MET A 68 9.43 7.80 2.70
CA MET A 68 9.19 6.78 1.69
C MET A 68 10.07 7.02 0.46
N GLU A 69 10.14 8.26 -0.04
CA GLU A 69 11.00 8.65 -1.17
C GLU A 69 12.49 8.47 -0.90
N LYS A 70 12.93 8.55 0.37
CA LYS A 70 14.33 8.31 0.77
C LYS A 70 14.68 6.82 0.90
N ASN A 71 13.73 6.00 1.33
CA ASN A 71 14.01 4.62 1.77
C ASN A 71 13.42 3.54 0.86
N VAL A 72 12.57 3.93 -0.11
CA VAL A 72 11.87 3.01 -1.00
C VAL A 72 12.00 3.51 -2.42
N THR A 73 12.36 2.61 -3.31
CA THR A 73 12.45 2.87 -4.74
C THR A 73 11.10 2.66 -5.43
N VAL A 74 10.89 3.37 -6.54
CA VAL A 74 9.70 3.18 -7.39
C VAL A 74 9.65 1.74 -7.92
N GLU A 75 10.81 1.15 -8.22
CA GLU A 75 10.95 -0.23 -8.69
C GLU A 75 10.45 -1.26 -7.68
N GLU A 76 10.74 -1.06 -6.39
CA GLU A 76 10.23 -1.93 -5.32
C GLU A 76 8.69 -1.91 -5.28
N VAL A 77 8.08 -0.73 -5.29
CA VAL A 77 6.62 -0.59 -5.28
C VAL A 77 5.98 -1.14 -6.56
N VAL A 78 6.59 -0.88 -7.72
CA VAL A 78 6.13 -1.45 -9.00
C VAL A 78 6.22 -2.98 -8.98
N ARG A 79 7.26 -3.54 -8.38
CA ARG A 79 7.42 -4.99 -8.24
C ARG A 79 6.34 -5.57 -7.34
N LEU A 80 6.05 -4.93 -6.20
CA LEU A 80 4.96 -5.30 -5.30
C LEU A 80 3.60 -5.30 -6.02
N LEU A 81 3.27 -4.22 -6.74
CA LEU A 81 2.00 -4.13 -7.46
C LEU A 81 1.85 -5.16 -8.58
N LYS A 82 2.95 -5.60 -9.20
CA LYS A 82 2.93 -6.60 -10.28
C LYS A 82 2.96 -8.04 -9.81
N LYS A 83 3.65 -8.33 -8.70
CA LYS A 83 3.95 -9.70 -8.26
C LYS A 83 3.35 -10.04 -6.90
N GLY A 84 2.82 -9.06 -6.19
CA GLY A 84 2.23 -9.27 -4.88
C GLY A 84 0.95 -10.08 -4.95
N SER A 85 0.77 -10.95 -3.97
CA SER A 85 -0.47 -11.70 -3.77
C SER A 85 -1.45 -10.90 -2.92
N LYS A 86 -2.74 -11.00 -3.23
CA LYS A 86 -3.81 -10.52 -2.36
C LYS A 86 -4.06 -11.55 -1.27
N ASP A 87 -4.01 -11.14 -0.02
CA ASP A 87 -4.19 -12.01 1.15
C ASP A 87 -4.96 -11.28 2.26
N GLY A 88 -5.40 -12.02 3.28
CA GLY A 88 -6.09 -11.46 4.44
C GLY A 88 -7.43 -10.81 4.10
N MET A 89 -8.08 -11.28 3.02
CA MET A 89 -9.37 -10.77 2.58
C MET A 89 -10.42 -10.94 3.69
N SER A 90 -11.09 -9.86 4.07
CA SER A 90 -12.22 -9.93 4.99
C SER A 90 -13.41 -10.71 4.40
N GLU A 91 -14.29 -11.20 5.27
CA GLU A 91 -15.46 -11.97 4.84
C GLU A 91 -16.34 -11.18 3.85
N ASP A 92 -16.57 -9.90 4.14
CA ASP A 92 -17.34 -8.96 3.32
C ASP A 92 -16.58 -8.40 2.10
N GLY A 93 -15.28 -8.68 2.00
CA GLY A 93 -14.38 -8.18 0.97
C GLY A 93 -14.09 -6.68 1.05
N GLY A 94 -14.26 -6.06 2.22
CA GLY A 94 -13.99 -4.65 2.47
C GLY A 94 -12.53 -4.33 2.85
N SER A 95 -11.68 -5.33 3.13
CA SER A 95 -10.26 -5.11 3.40
C SER A 95 -9.38 -6.26 2.94
N LEU A 96 -8.15 -5.97 2.55
CA LEU A 96 -7.12 -6.97 2.26
C LEU A 96 -5.72 -6.36 2.24
N TRP A 97 -4.72 -7.24 2.13
CA TRP A 97 -3.32 -6.87 1.90
C TRP A 97 -2.83 -7.32 0.53
N VAL A 98 -2.08 -6.47 -0.17
CA VAL A 98 -1.21 -6.91 -1.28
C VAL A 98 0.19 -7.08 -0.71
N MET A 99 0.73 -8.31 -0.74
CA MET A 99 1.98 -8.65 -0.08
C MET A 99 3.00 -9.26 -1.03
N LEU A 100 4.29 -8.98 -0.81
CA LEU A 100 5.40 -9.61 -1.51
C LEU A 100 6.60 -9.72 -0.59
N THR A 101 7.17 -10.91 -0.43
CA THR A 101 8.47 -11.07 0.25
C THR A 101 9.58 -11.17 -0.78
N VAL A 102 10.54 -10.24 -0.72
CA VAL A 102 11.68 -10.24 -1.63
C VAL A 102 12.85 -9.41 -1.11
N ASN A 103 14.08 -9.77 -1.50
CA ASN A 103 15.29 -9.04 -1.13
C ASN A 103 15.43 -8.81 0.40
N ARG A 104 15.02 -9.79 1.22
CA ARG A 104 15.01 -9.71 2.71
C ARG A 104 14.05 -8.65 3.27
N PHE A 105 13.02 -8.29 2.52
CA PHE A 105 11.93 -7.45 2.98
C PHE A 105 10.58 -8.11 2.71
N GLU A 106 9.64 -7.89 3.62
CA GLU A 106 8.23 -8.12 3.46
C GLU A 106 7.56 -6.79 3.13
N TYR A 107 6.98 -6.72 1.94
CA TYR A 107 6.27 -5.55 1.46
C TYR A 107 4.76 -5.77 1.62
N GLY A 108 4.05 -4.71 1.99
CA GLY A 108 2.59 -4.73 2.15
C GLY A 108 1.93 -3.45 1.67
N ILE A 109 0.75 -3.58 1.07
CA ILE A 109 -0.22 -2.48 0.90
C ILE A 109 -1.50 -2.90 1.59
N ASP A 110 -1.86 -2.22 2.67
CA ASP A 110 -3.15 -2.37 3.38
C ASP A 110 -4.21 -1.56 2.64
N LEU A 111 -5.28 -2.24 2.23
CA LEU A 111 -6.36 -1.69 1.42
C LEU A 111 -7.69 -1.82 2.15
N PHE A 112 -8.47 -0.74 2.13
CA PHE A 112 -9.77 -0.68 2.79
C PHE A 112 -10.83 -0.07 1.87
N PHE A 113 -12.07 -0.56 1.95
CA PHE A 113 -13.23 -0.05 1.23
C PHE A 113 -14.23 0.61 2.19
N PRO A 114 -14.11 1.91 2.45
CA PRO A 114 -15.13 2.65 3.18
C PRO A 114 -16.41 2.77 2.34
N GLU A 115 -17.47 2.08 2.75
CA GLU A 115 -18.78 2.05 2.07
C GLU A 115 -19.34 3.46 1.81
N GLU A 116 -19.12 4.39 2.74
CA GLU A 116 -19.54 5.79 2.63
C GLU A 116 -18.86 6.53 1.47
N GLN A 117 -17.60 6.19 1.14
CA GLN A 117 -16.87 6.81 0.03
C GLN A 117 -17.08 6.06 -1.29
N GLY A 118 -17.51 4.79 -1.22
CA GLY A 118 -17.74 3.97 -2.41
C GLY A 118 -16.49 3.75 -3.27
N ARG A 119 -15.30 3.73 -2.66
CA ARG A 119 -14.02 3.50 -3.34
C ARG A 119 -13.03 2.81 -2.40
N TRP A 120 -12.03 2.16 -2.97
CA TRP A 120 -10.89 1.66 -2.21
C TRP A 120 -9.92 2.78 -1.86
N ILE A 121 -9.31 2.67 -0.69
CA ILE A 121 -8.20 3.51 -0.25
C ILE A 121 -7.00 2.65 0.15
N VAL A 122 -5.81 3.23 0.05
CA VAL A 122 -4.59 2.72 0.67
C VAL A 122 -4.53 3.24 2.10
N ARG A 123 -4.70 2.34 3.06
CA ARG A 123 -4.59 2.64 4.48
C ARG A 123 -3.14 2.56 4.97
N GLY A 124 -2.34 1.69 4.37
CA GLY A 124 -0.98 1.43 4.83
C GLY A 124 -0.06 1.02 3.70
N PHE A 125 1.19 1.49 3.75
CA PHE A 125 2.31 0.87 3.03
C PHE A 125 3.32 0.34 4.03
N SER A 126 3.84 -0.85 3.81
CA SER A 126 4.92 -1.40 4.63
C SER A 126 6.06 -1.96 3.79
N ARG A 127 7.27 -1.73 4.30
CA ARG A 127 8.51 -2.40 3.88
C ARG A 127 9.23 -2.81 5.15
N LEU A 128 9.01 -4.04 5.59
CA LEU A 128 9.51 -4.55 6.86
C LEU A 128 10.61 -5.58 6.60
N ARG A 129 11.49 -5.79 7.57
CA ARG A 129 12.35 -6.99 7.52
C ARG A 129 11.52 -8.17 8.02
N PRO A 130 11.66 -9.37 7.44
CA PRO A 130 11.05 -10.58 7.96
C PRO A 130 11.40 -10.74 9.44
N GLU A 131 10.44 -11.18 10.25
CA GLU A 131 10.66 -11.41 11.69
C GLU A 131 11.63 -12.57 11.96
N ARG A 132 11.97 -13.38 10.94
CA ARG A 132 12.88 -14.53 11.03
C ARG A 132 13.69 -14.67 9.74
N ASP A 133 15.02 -14.72 9.87
CA ASP A 133 15.95 -15.25 8.84
C ASP A 133 15.91 -16.78 8.81
#